data_AF-A0A4U8UWZ4-F1
#
_entry.id   AF-A0A4U8UWZ4-F1
#
_cell.length_a   1.000
_cell.length_b   1.000
_cell.length_c   1.000
_cell.angle_alpha   90.00
_cell.angle_beta   90.00
_cell.angle_gamma   90.00
#
_symmetry.space_group_name_H-M   'P 1'
#
loop_
_entity.id
_entity.type
_entity.pdbx_description
1 polymer ?
#
loop_
_entity_poly.entity_id
_entity_poly.type
_entity_poly.pdbx_seq_one_letter_code
_entity_poly.pdbx_strand_id
1 'polypeptide(L)'
;MSLSIALELFDRFRQCLCPQQAISTTDHGRLAEQILAGATLFDLLRWRRVSSTFKRVADRRIKMISRLDVKLYAGLRSLHKGSSICPKPGNAYTWHSRGPIMIVHISSDHLGIAVDSKMDRSEIAVLVEILSVFRQTVEKLFLDCPVMEFLVSQVDKQQLNVLHFCLVNSRKQSMESGATTFDPEGILSERDAHLESPFFPKLRQLTVTSQTDQLEHLSRLLLYTVGVEHIYDPTCIELVCLNVCLAGSWSRVKNVRLFRHVNCFRQWSEAQNLGVRYLQQFTSHNRKPLVL
;
A
#
# COMPACT_ATOMS: atom_id res chain seq x y z
N MET A 1 -23.89 -11.90 4.10
CA MET A 1 -25.27 -11.46 3.74
C MET A 1 -25.33 -10.14 2.94
N SER A 2 -24.24 -9.65 2.33
CA SER A 2 -24.25 -8.35 1.61
C SER A 2 -24.38 -8.44 0.08
N LEU A 3 -24.18 -9.63 -0.52
CA LEU A 3 -24.21 -9.80 -1.97
C LEU A 3 -25.64 -9.80 -2.53
N SER A 4 -26.60 -10.38 -1.80
CA SER A 4 -28.00 -10.47 -2.23
C SER A 4 -28.63 -9.09 -2.39
N ILE A 5 -28.38 -8.18 -1.44
CA ILE A 5 -28.90 -6.80 -1.48
C ILE A 5 -28.28 -6.01 -2.64
N ALA A 6 -26.97 -6.20 -2.90
CA ALA A 6 -26.29 -5.51 -4.01
C ALA A 6 -26.81 -5.98 -5.38
N LEU A 7 -27.12 -7.28 -5.51
CA LEU A 7 -27.72 -7.87 -6.70
C LEU A 7 -29.19 -7.45 -6.87
N GLU A 8 -29.97 -7.42 -5.78
CA GLU A 8 -31.36 -6.95 -5.78
C GLU A 8 -31.47 -5.46 -6.11
N LEU A 9 -30.57 -4.62 -5.60
CA LEU A 9 -30.49 -3.20 -5.98
C LEU A 9 -30.12 -3.06 -7.45
N PHE A 10 -29.16 -3.85 -7.95
CA PHE A 10 -28.82 -3.87 -9.37
C PHE A 10 -30.02 -4.27 -10.24
N ASP A 11 -30.76 -5.30 -9.85
CA ASP A 11 -31.96 -5.76 -10.57
C ASP A 11 -33.11 -4.73 -10.48
N ARG A 12 -33.25 -4.01 -9.36
CA ARG A 12 -34.24 -2.93 -9.24
C ARG A 12 -33.85 -1.69 -10.05
N PHE A 13 -32.57 -1.31 -10.08
CA PHE A 13 -32.08 -0.24 -10.96
C PHE A 13 -32.25 -0.62 -12.45
N ARG A 14 -31.98 -1.89 -12.78
CA ARG A 14 -32.23 -2.47 -14.10
C ARG A 14 -33.71 -2.37 -14.51
N GLN A 15 -34.64 -2.66 -13.59
CA GLN A 15 -36.07 -2.56 -13.84
C GLN A 15 -36.57 -1.11 -13.96
N CYS A 16 -35.95 -0.15 -13.25
CA CYS A 16 -36.36 1.25 -13.31
C CYS A 16 -35.86 2.01 -14.55
N LEU A 17 -34.69 1.64 -15.11
CA LEU A 17 -34.08 2.41 -16.19
C LEU A 17 -34.48 1.96 -17.61
N CYS A 18 -34.93 0.71 -17.80
CA CYS A 18 -35.35 0.20 -19.12
C CYS A 18 -36.53 -0.79 -19.00
N PRO A 19 -37.80 -0.38 -19.21
CA PRO A 19 -38.92 -1.32 -19.13
C PRO A 19 -38.95 -2.33 -20.29
N GLN A 20 -38.38 -2.01 -21.45
CA GLN A 20 -38.46 -2.86 -22.65
C GLN A 20 -37.29 -2.59 -23.59
N GLN A 21 -36.17 -3.32 -23.45
CA GLN A 21 -35.25 -3.56 -24.57
C GLN A 21 -34.32 -4.72 -24.24
N ALA A 22 -34.09 -5.60 -25.21
CA ALA A 22 -33.11 -6.68 -25.12
C ALA A 22 -31.71 -6.07 -25.07
N ILE A 23 -31.13 -6.04 -23.86
CA ILE A 23 -29.88 -5.35 -23.58
C ILE A 23 -28.70 -6.17 -24.11
N SER A 24 -27.94 -5.59 -25.04
CA SER A 24 -26.66 -6.14 -25.50
C SER A 24 -25.59 -6.07 -24.40
N THR A 25 -24.60 -6.96 -24.42
CA THR A 25 -23.50 -7.01 -23.43
C THR A 25 -22.74 -5.68 -23.27
N THR A 26 -22.80 -4.81 -24.27
CA THR A 26 -22.27 -3.44 -24.29
C THR A 26 -22.96 -2.49 -23.31
N ASP A 27 -24.26 -2.65 -23.06
CA ASP A 27 -25.01 -1.76 -22.16
C ASP A 27 -24.74 -2.07 -20.68
N HIS A 28 -24.54 -3.35 -20.34
CA HIS A 28 -24.17 -3.75 -18.99
C HIS A 28 -22.83 -3.15 -18.54
N GLY A 29 -21.91 -2.92 -19.48
CA GLY A 29 -20.65 -2.22 -19.21
C GLY A 29 -20.86 -0.75 -18.87
N ARG A 30 -21.69 -0.04 -19.64
CA ARG A 30 -22.00 1.37 -19.44
C ARG A 30 -22.73 1.62 -18.13
N LEU A 31 -23.70 0.77 -17.80
CA LEU A 31 -24.44 0.85 -16.54
C LEU A 31 -23.53 0.58 -15.33
N ALA A 32 -22.62 -0.39 -15.43
CA ALA A 32 -21.61 -0.62 -14.39
C ALA A 32 -20.64 0.57 -14.24
N GLU A 33 -20.23 1.20 -15.35
CA GLU A 33 -19.41 2.43 -15.33
C GLU A 33 -20.14 3.58 -14.65
N GLN A 34 -21.43 3.79 -14.91
CA GLN A 34 -22.23 4.84 -14.26
C GLN A 34 -22.41 4.59 -12.77
N ILE A 35 -22.72 3.35 -12.35
CA ILE A 35 -22.86 3.00 -10.93
C ILE A 35 -21.53 3.19 -10.21
N LEU A 36 -20.41 2.78 -10.82
CA LEU A 36 -19.09 2.87 -10.23
C LEU A 36 -18.44 4.24 -10.37
N ALA A 37 -19.01 5.20 -11.12
CA ALA A 37 -18.43 6.53 -11.30
C ALA A 37 -18.32 7.28 -9.96
N GLY A 38 -19.36 7.20 -9.12
CA GLY A 38 -19.40 7.80 -7.79
C GLY A 38 -18.93 6.91 -6.65
N ALA A 39 -18.56 5.65 -6.94
CA ALA A 39 -18.21 4.67 -5.91
C ALA A 39 -16.88 5.00 -5.23
N THR A 40 -16.78 4.70 -3.94
CA THR A 40 -15.54 4.81 -3.17
C THR A 40 -14.58 3.68 -3.52
N LEU A 41 -13.28 3.79 -3.18
CA LEU A 41 -12.33 2.70 -3.41
C LEU A 41 -12.77 1.39 -2.72
N PHE A 42 -13.30 1.46 -1.50
CA PHE A 42 -13.77 0.26 -0.80
C PHE A 42 -14.99 -0.35 -1.49
N ASP A 43 -15.87 0.47 -2.06
CA ASP A 43 -16.97 -0.02 -2.86
C ASP A 43 -16.45 -0.67 -4.15
N LEU A 44 -15.46 -0.08 -4.84
CA LEU A 44 -14.82 -0.72 -6.00
C LEU A 44 -14.27 -2.10 -5.66
N LEU A 45 -13.61 -2.26 -4.51
CA LEU A 45 -13.08 -3.54 -4.05
C LEU A 45 -14.19 -4.57 -3.72
N ARG A 46 -15.34 -4.11 -3.22
CA ARG A 46 -16.52 -4.97 -2.99
C ARG A 46 -17.17 -5.38 -4.30
N TRP A 47 -17.45 -4.42 -5.20
CA TRP A 47 -18.07 -4.65 -6.51
C TRP A 47 -17.22 -5.52 -7.43
N ARG A 48 -15.88 -5.46 -7.29
CA ARG A 48 -14.94 -6.35 -7.99
C ARG A 48 -15.22 -7.84 -7.76
N ARG A 49 -15.85 -8.21 -6.63
CA ARG A 49 -16.18 -9.60 -6.27
C ARG A 49 -17.58 -10.04 -6.75
N VAL A 50 -18.39 -9.11 -7.28
CA VAL A 50 -19.80 -9.37 -7.61
C VAL A 50 -19.96 -9.96 -9.01
N SER A 51 -19.34 -9.36 -10.03
CA SER A 51 -19.40 -9.88 -11.41
C SER A 51 -18.12 -9.58 -12.20
N SER A 52 -17.90 -10.30 -13.31
CA SER A 52 -16.77 -10.08 -14.22
C SER A 52 -16.80 -8.69 -14.88
N THR A 53 -17.99 -8.16 -15.16
CA THR A 53 -18.18 -6.81 -15.71
C THR A 53 -17.79 -5.74 -14.68
N PHE A 54 -18.27 -5.85 -13.44
CA PHE A 54 -17.89 -4.94 -12.36
C PHE A 54 -16.41 -5.06 -12.03
N LYS A 55 -15.85 -6.27 -12.04
CA LYS A 55 -14.41 -6.50 -11.89
C LYS A 55 -13.61 -5.73 -12.94
N ARG A 56 -13.97 -5.84 -14.22
CA ARG A 56 -13.28 -5.12 -15.31
C ARG A 56 -13.34 -3.61 -15.13
N VAL A 57 -14.49 -3.06 -14.77
CA VAL A 57 -14.66 -1.60 -14.56
C VAL A 57 -13.89 -1.12 -13.32
N ALA A 58 -13.98 -1.86 -12.21
CA ALA A 58 -13.23 -1.56 -11.00
C ALA A 58 -11.72 -1.65 -11.23
N ASP A 59 -11.25 -2.70 -11.90
CA ASP A 59 -9.83 -2.88 -12.23
C ASP A 59 -9.32 -1.78 -13.16
N ARG A 60 -10.12 -1.29 -14.12
CA ARG A 60 -9.76 -0.12 -14.94
C ARG A 60 -9.52 1.12 -14.08
N ARG A 61 -10.42 1.40 -13.13
CA ARG A 61 -10.32 2.58 -12.26
C ARG A 61 -9.15 2.46 -11.27
N ILE A 62 -8.92 1.27 -10.72
CA ILE A 62 -7.74 0.98 -9.88
C ILE A 62 -6.45 1.18 -10.68
N LYS A 63 -6.41 0.72 -11.94
CA LYS A 63 -5.26 0.89 -12.85
C LYS A 63 -4.92 2.33 -13.21
N MET A 64 -5.87 3.26 -13.06
CA MET A 64 -5.60 4.69 -13.28
C MET A 64 -4.77 5.30 -12.15
N ILE A 65 -4.74 4.67 -10.97
CA ILE A 65 -3.99 5.18 -9.81
C ILE A 65 -2.53 4.78 -9.96
N SER A 66 -1.70 5.77 -10.29
CA SER A 66 -0.25 5.64 -10.44
C SER A 66 0.52 6.28 -9.28
N ARG A 67 -0.11 7.18 -8.52
CA ARG A 67 0.51 7.87 -7.39
C ARG A 67 -0.19 7.54 -6.07
N LEU A 68 0.60 7.17 -5.07
CA LEU A 68 0.14 6.84 -3.74
C LEU A 68 0.92 7.58 -2.66
N ASP A 69 0.20 8.29 -1.78
CA ASP A 69 0.77 8.92 -0.60
C ASP A 69 0.22 8.25 0.66
N VAL A 70 1.07 7.66 1.49
CA VAL A 70 0.69 7.05 2.77
C VAL A 70 1.36 7.80 3.91
N LYS A 71 0.54 8.45 4.74
CA LYS A 71 1.01 9.32 5.83
C LYS A 71 0.46 8.91 7.19
N LEU A 72 1.31 9.07 8.20
CA LEU A 72 1.04 8.78 9.59
C LEU A 72 0.54 10.03 10.30
N TYR A 73 -0.60 9.92 10.99
CA TYR A 73 -1.20 11.01 11.75
C TYR A 73 -1.44 10.59 13.20
N ALA A 74 -1.10 11.50 14.12
CA ALA A 74 -1.47 11.33 15.52
C ALA A 74 -2.94 11.73 15.73
N GLY A 75 -3.70 10.89 16.44
CA GLY A 75 -5.09 11.19 16.82
C GLY A 75 -6.14 10.88 15.76
N LEU A 76 -5.76 10.23 14.65
CA LEU A 76 -6.69 9.80 13.59
C LEU A 76 -7.74 8.81 14.14
N ARG A 77 -7.38 8.00 15.13
CA ARG A 77 -8.30 7.10 15.84
C ARG A 77 -9.40 7.85 16.59
N SER A 78 -9.09 9.01 17.18
CA SER A 78 -10.09 9.85 17.85
C SER A 78 -11.06 10.44 16.84
N LEU A 79 -10.54 10.88 15.68
CA LEU A 79 -11.35 11.38 14.58
C LEU A 79 -12.26 10.28 14.01
N HIS A 80 -11.75 9.06 13.84
CA HIS A 80 -12.53 7.92 13.37
C HIS A 80 -13.73 7.61 14.29
N LYS A 81 -13.51 7.62 15.61
CA LYS A 81 -14.59 7.45 16.60
C LYS A 81 -15.63 8.57 16.51
N GLY A 82 -15.20 9.82 16.34
CA GLY A 82 -16.11 10.95 16.15
C GLY A 82 -16.90 10.90 14.84
N SER A 83 -16.27 10.47 13.75
CA SER A 83 -16.90 10.31 12.43
C SER A 83 -17.93 9.17 12.41
N SER A 84 -17.74 8.13 13.22
CA SER A 84 -18.72 7.03 13.35
C SER A 84 -20.03 7.49 13.98
N ILE A 85 -20.03 8.59 14.74
CA ILE A 85 -21.18 9.08 15.48
C ILE A 85 -22.05 9.99 14.59
N CYS A 86 -21.44 10.73 13.66
CA CYS A 86 -22.14 11.59 12.69
C CYS A 86 -21.50 11.48 11.30
N PRO A 87 -21.89 10.51 10.46
CA PRO A 87 -21.45 10.44 9.07
C PRO A 87 -22.04 11.64 8.31
N LYS A 88 -21.20 12.65 8.02
CA LYS A 88 -21.61 13.77 7.16
C LYS A 88 -21.66 13.28 5.71
N PRO A 89 -22.83 13.28 5.04
CA PRO A 89 -22.90 12.97 3.62
C PRO A 89 -22.17 14.05 2.82
N GLY A 90 -21.24 13.65 1.95
CA GLY A 90 -20.51 14.56 1.05
C GLY A 90 -19.00 14.73 1.33
N ASN A 91 -18.42 14.01 2.29
CA ASN A 91 -16.98 14.10 2.53
C ASN A 91 -16.17 13.37 1.44
N ALA A 92 -15.14 14.03 0.92
CA ALA A 92 -14.18 13.52 -0.08
C ALA A 92 -13.26 12.40 0.44
N TYR A 93 -13.55 11.85 1.63
CA TYR A 93 -12.74 10.85 2.31
C TYR A 93 -13.60 9.72 2.86
N THR A 94 -13.02 8.53 2.91
CA THR A 94 -13.71 7.29 3.25
C THR A 94 -12.92 6.50 4.26
N TRP A 95 -13.59 6.00 5.29
CA TRP A 95 -12.97 5.20 6.34
C TRP A 95 -13.05 3.71 6.03
N HIS A 96 -12.00 2.98 6.38
CA HIS A 96 -12.03 1.54 6.33
C HIS A 96 -12.88 0.96 7.46
N SER A 97 -13.63 -0.11 7.20
CA SER A 97 -14.55 -0.69 8.19
C SER A 97 -13.85 -1.40 9.36
N ARG A 98 -12.57 -1.77 9.22
CA ARG A 98 -11.82 -2.54 10.23
C ARG A 98 -10.83 -1.71 11.05
N GLY A 99 -10.71 -0.39 10.84
CA GLY A 99 -9.75 0.43 11.58
C GLY A 99 -9.67 1.89 11.12
N PRO A 100 -8.89 2.73 11.83
CA PRO A 100 -8.71 4.15 11.56
C PRO A 100 -7.77 4.37 10.36
N ILE A 101 -8.15 3.82 9.21
CA ILE A 101 -7.48 4.01 7.93
C ILE A 101 -8.42 4.84 7.07
N MET A 102 -7.99 6.04 6.72
CA MET A 102 -8.75 6.98 5.91
C MET A 102 -8.16 7.05 4.51
N ILE A 103 -9.01 6.97 3.50
CA ILE A 103 -8.63 7.09 2.10
C ILE A 103 -9.22 8.37 1.54
N VAL A 104 -8.41 9.12 0.81
CA VAL A 104 -8.76 10.40 0.20
C VAL A 104 -8.37 10.33 -1.27
N HIS A 105 -9.33 10.55 -2.16
CA HIS A 105 -9.03 10.73 -3.58
C HIS A 105 -8.62 12.19 -3.81
N ILE A 106 -7.36 12.41 -4.20
CA ILE A 106 -6.82 13.74 -4.46
C ILE A 106 -7.05 14.12 -5.93
N SER A 107 -6.79 13.19 -6.84
CA SER A 107 -7.07 13.29 -8.28
C SER A 107 -7.47 11.92 -8.84
N SER A 108 -7.66 11.83 -10.16
CA SER A 108 -7.96 10.57 -10.84
C SER A 108 -6.82 9.54 -10.75
N ASP A 109 -5.58 10.00 -10.63
CA ASP A 109 -4.36 9.20 -10.58
C ASP A 109 -3.66 9.21 -9.21
N HIS A 110 -4.10 10.07 -8.28
CA HIS A 110 -3.48 10.28 -6.97
C HIS A 110 -4.40 9.88 -5.82
N LEU A 111 -3.94 8.90 -5.04
CA LEU A 111 -4.61 8.43 -3.84
C LEU A 111 -3.80 8.79 -2.58
N GLY A 112 -4.47 9.37 -1.59
CA GLY A 112 -3.93 9.56 -0.25
C GLY A 112 -4.50 8.53 0.73
N ILE A 113 -3.63 7.91 1.53
CA ILE A 113 -3.99 7.03 2.63
C ILE A 113 -3.43 7.63 3.92
N ALA A 114 -4.30 7.92 4.87
CA ALA A 114 -3.94 8.38 6.19
C ALA A 114 -4.13 7.22 7.18
N VAL A 115 -3.10 6.98 7.99
CA VAL A 115 -3.07 5.93 9.02
C VAL A 115 -2.73 6.50 10.38
N ASP A 116 -3.25 5.89 11.44
CA ASP A 116 -3.01 6.35 12.81
C ASP A 116 -1.60 5.98 13.29
N SER A 117 -0.98 6.86 14.08
CA SER A 117 0.31 6.61 14.73
C SER A 117 0.38 5.34 15.60
N LYS A 118 -0.75 4.89 16.15
CA LYS A 118 -0.84 3.76 17.09
C LYS A 118 -1.50 2.55 16.44
N MET A 119 -1.08 2.21 15.22
CA MET A 119 -1.61 1.05 14.50
C MET A 119 -1.35 -0.27 15.24
N ASP A 120 -2.35 -1.14 15.29
CA ASP A 120 -2.20 -2.52 15.76
C ASP A 120 -1.81 -3.48 14.61
N ARG A 121 -1.51 -4.74 14.95
CA ARG A 121 -1.11 -5.76 13.96
C ARG A 121 -2.18 -6.03 12.90
N SER A 122 -3.46 -5.92 13.27
CA SER A 122 -4.58 -6.16 12.36
C SER A 122 -4.78 -5.00 11.39
N GLU A 123 -4.59 -3.77 11.86
CA GLU A 123 -4.62 -2.54 11.08
C GLU A 123 -3.44 -2.50 10.09
N ILE A 124 -2.25 -2.95 10.49
CA ILE A 124 -1.09 -3.10 9.60
C ILE A 124 -1.39 -4.11 8.49
N ALA A 125 -1.97 -5.27 8.81
CA ALA A 125 -2.33 -6.27 7.82
C ALA A 125 -3.32 -5.71 6.78
N VAL A 126 -4.32 -4.95 7.25
CA VAL A 126 -5.26 -4.25 6.36
C VAL A 126 -4.56 -3.23 5.47
N LEU A 127 -3.62 -2.46 6.01
CA LEU A 127 -2.85 -1.50 5.20
C LEU A 127 -2.09 -2.22 4.08
N VAL A 128 -1.40 -3.33 4.40
CA VAL A 128 -0.68 -4.13 3.39
C VAL A 128 -1.63 -4.72 2.35
N GLU A 129 -2.81 -5.21 2.76
CA GLU A 129 -3.85 -5.67 1.83
C GLU A 129 -4.26 -4.55 0.86
N ILE A 130 -4.46 -3.32 1.37
CA ILE A 130 -4.78 -2.15 0.52
C ILE A 130 -3.61 -1.84 -0.42
N LEU A 131 -2.37 -1.82 0.06
CA LEU A 131 -1.19 -1.57 -0.78
C LEU A 131 -1.03 -2.63 -1.87
N SER A 132 -1.35 -3.90 -1.57
CA SER A 132 -1.27 -5.00 -2.53
C SER A 132 -2.22 -4.84 -3.73
N VAL A 133 -3.33 -4.10 -3.57
CA VAL A 133 -4.25 -3.78 -4.68
C VAL A 133 -3.56 -2.96 -5.76
N PHE A 134 -2.68 -2.04 -5.35
CA PHE A 134 -2.00 -1.07 -6.22
C PHE A 134 -0.58 -1.50 -6.62
N ARG A 135 -0.17 -2.69 -6.17
CA ARG A 135 1.13 -3.32 -6.41
C ARG A 135 1.63 -3.12 -7.85
N GLN A 136 0.77 -3.42 -8.82
CA GLN A 136 1.09 -3.48 -10.26
C GLN A 136 0.88 -2.17 -11.02
N THR A 137 0.46 -1.09 -10.33
CA THR A 137 0.03 0.17 -10.96
C THR A 137 0.79 1.38 -10.44
N VAL A 138 1.27 1.33 -9.20
CA VAL A 138 1.98 2.46 -8.57
C VAL A 138 3.33 2.69 -9.23
N GLU A 139 3.51 3.91 -9.73
CA GLU A 139 4.76 4.44 -10.27
C GLU A 139 5.42 5.42 -9.29
N LYS A 140 4.63 6.14 -8.50
CA LYS A 140 5.11 7.14 -7.54
C LYS A 140 4.56 6.85 -6.15
N LEU A 141 5.46 6.62 -5.19
CA LEU A 141 5.12 6.23 -3.83
C LEU A 141 5.74 7.19 -2.83
N PHE A 142 4.91 7.75 -1.96
CA PHE A 142 5.31 8.65 -0.88
C PHE A 142 4.91 8.02 0.45
N LEU A 143 5.89 7.68 1.29
CA LEU A 143 5.65 7.03 2.58
C LEU A 143 6.27 7.81 3.71
N ASP A 144 5.62 7.83 4.87
CA ASP A 144 6.30 8.16 6.11
C ASP A 144 7.19 6.99 6.55
N CYS A 145 8.31 7.31 7.20
CA CYS A 145 9.35 6.36 7.58
C CYS A 145 8.84 5.16 8.40
N PRO A 146 7.95 5.33 9.40
CA PRO A 146 7.38 4.19 10.11
C PRO A 146 6.56 3.26 9.19
N VAL A 147 5.85 3.82 8.20
CA VAL A 147 5.09 3.04 7.21
C VAL A 147 6.03 2.25 6.30
N MET A 148 7.15 2.85 5.92
CA MET A 148 8.20 2.17 5.16
C MET A 148 8.79 0.99 5.93
N GLU A 149 9.12 1.18 7.22
CA GLU A 149 9.56 0.07 8.09
C GLU A 149 8.52 -1.04 8.17
N PHE A 150 7.24 -0.69 8.32
CA PHE A 150 6.18 -1.70 8.33
C PHE A 150 6.14 -2.48 7.02
N LEU A 151 6.19 -1.82 5.88
CA LEU A 151 6.21 -2.50 4.59
C LEU A 151 7.39 -3.48 4.49
N VAL A 152 8.60 -3.03 4.81
CA VAL A 152 9.82 -3.84 4.79
C VAL A 152 9.70 -5.04 5.75
N SER A 153 9.22 -4.83 6.98
CA SER A 153 9.02 -5.91 7.95
C SER A 153 8.02 -6.98 7.48
N GLN A 154 7.04 -6.60 6.67
CA GLN A 154 6.03 -7.53 6.15
C GLN A 154 6.59 -8.35 5.00
N VAL A 155 7.41 -7.76 4.15
CA VAL A 155 8.16 -8.49 3.11
C VAL A 155 9.13 -9.49 3.75
N ASP A 156 9.86 -9.09 4.78
CA ASP A 156 10.78 -9.95 5.55
C ASP A 156 10.05 -11.17 6.13
N LYS A 157 8.89 -10.93 6.75
CA LYS A 157 8.04 -11.99 7.29
C LYS A 157 7.52 -12.94 6.20
N GLN A 158 7.18 -12.43 5.02
CA GLN A 158 6.74 -13.25 3.90
C GLN A 158 7.87 -14.18 3.42
N GLN A 159 9.09 -13.65 3.25
CA GLN A 159 10.26 -14.46 2.90
C GLN A 159 10.53 -15.56 3.92
N LEU A 160 10.49 -15.24 5.22
CA LEU A 160 10.70 -16.22 6.28
C LEU A 160 9.63 -17.32 6.28
N ASN A 161 8.37 -16.97 6.02
CA ASN A 161 7.29 -17.94 5.93
C ASN A 161 7.49 -18.91 4.75
N VAL A 162 7.98 -18.42 3.61
CA VAL A 162 8.31 -19.25 2.45
C VAL A 162 9.46 -20.18 2.77
N LEU A 163 10.54 -19.68 3.37
CA LEU A 163 11.68 -20.52 3.80
C LEU A 163 11.24 -21.60 4.78
N HIS A 164 10.40 -21.26 5.75
CA HIS A 164 9.84 -22.23 6.69
C HIS A 164 9.00 -23.29 5.97
N PHE A 165 8.15 -22.90 5.00
CA PHE A 165 7.38 -23.83 4.19
C PHE A 165 8.29 -24.78 3.38
N CYS A 166 9.31 -24.25 2.70
CA CYS A 166 10.30 -25.05 1.98
C CYS A 166 10.97 -26.06 2.92
N LEU A 167 11.48 -25.62 4.08
CA LEU A 167 12.13 -26.51 5.05
C LEU A 167 11.21 -27.62 5.56
N VAL A 168 9.95 -27.30 5.85
CA VAL A 168 8.96 -28.31 6.28
C VAL A 168 8.71 -29.33 5.17
N ASN A 169 8.59 -28.88 3.92
CA ASN A 169 8.34 -29.76 2.78
C ASN A 169 9.56 -30.62 2.43
N SER A 170 10.78 -30.06 2.48
CA SER A 170 12.02 -30.83 2.29
C SER A 170 12.15 -31.94 3.33
N ARG A 171 11.80 -31.67 4.60
CA ARG A 171 11.85 -32.66 5.68
C ARG A 171 10.83 -33.79 5.50
N LYS A 172 9.62 -33.48 5.00
CA LYS A 172 8.59 -34.48 4.71
C LYS A 172 8.98 -35.37 3.52
N GLN A 173 9.48 -34.77 2.44
CA GLN A 173 9.97 -35.53 1.28
C GLN A 173 11.17 -36.43 1.61
N SER A 174 12.06 -36.00 2.51
CA SER A 174 13.20 -36.82 2.97
C SER A 174 12.77 -38.03 3.81
N MET A 175 11.57 -38.04 4.40
CA MET A 175 11.05 -39.14 5.22
C MET A 175 10.23 -40.14 4.39
N GLU A 176 9.66 -39.71 3.26
CA GLU A 176 8.67 -40.50 2.50
C GLU A 176 9.20 -41.08 1.17
N SER A 177 10.42 -40.78 0.71
CA SER A 177 10.96 -41.36 -0.54
C SER A 177 12.49 -41.48 -0.57
N GLY A 178 12.99 -42.66 -0.94
CA GLY A 178 14.41 -42.97 -1.14
C GLY A 178 14.97 -42.58 -2.51
N ALA A 179 14.40 -41.59 -3.19
CA ALA A 179 14.85 -41.13 -4.51
C ALA A 179 14.92 -39.60 -4.59
N THR A 180 15.81 -39.17 -5.46
CA THR A 180 16.59 -37.93 -5.45
C THR A 180 15.87 -36.68 -5.98
N THR A 181 16.44 -35.54 -5.60
CA THR A 181 16.19 -34.15 -6.05
C THR A 181 14.89 -33.50 -5.54
N PHE A 182 15.04 -32.76 -4.44
CA PHE A 182 14.12 -31.69 -4.06
C PHE A 182 14.02 -30.71 -5.23
N ASP A 183 12.84 -30.63 -5.86
CA ASP A 183 12.53 -29.63 -6.88
C ASP A 183 11.80 -28.46 -6.20
N PRO A 184 12.53 -27.40 -5.78
CA PRO A 184 11.91 -26.23 -5.18
C PRO A 184 10.94 -25.52 -6.14
N GLU A 185 11.17 -25.57 -7.45
CA GLU A 185 10.39 -24.79 -8.43
C GLU A 185 8.96 -25.33 -8.56
N GLY A 186 8.77 -26.66 -8.57
CA GLY A 186 7.46 -27.27 -8.64
C GLY A 186 6.55 -27.03 -7.42
N ILE A 187 7.13 -26.82 -6.23
CA ILE A 187 6.39 -26.61 -4.97
C ILE A 187 6.02 -25.13 -4.77
N LEU A 188 6.84 -24.21 -5.30
CA LEU A 188 6.64 -22.77 -5.23
C LEU A 188 5.62 -22.26 -6.27
N SER A 189 5.39 -23.02 -7.35
CA SER A 189 4.56 -22.59 -8.49
C SER A 189 3.07 -22.33 -8.18
N GLU A 190 2.52 -22.86 -7.08
CA GLU A 190 1.10 -22.65 -6.72
C GLU A 190 0.84 -21.41 -5.83
N ARG A 191 1.87 -20.80 -5.24
CA ARG A 191 1.71 -19.65 -4.32
C ARG A 191 2.58 -18.42 -4.64
N ASP A 192 3.64 -18.55 -5.45
CA ASP A 192 4.78 -17.62 -5.39
C ASP A 192 5.06 -16.73 -6.62
N ALA A 193 4.06 -16.44 -7.47
CA ALA A 193 4.19 -15.31 -8.42
C ALA A 193 4.42 -13.94 -7.73
N HIS A 194 4.27 -13.90 -6.39
CA HIS A 194 4.47 -12.72 -5.56
C HIS A 194 5.89 -12.54 -5.03
N LEU A 195 6.75 -13.58 -5.03
CA LEU A 195 8.12 -13.52 -4.50
C LEU A 195 9.19 -13.27 -5.57
N GLU A 196 8.97 -13.70 -6.81
CA GLU A 196 9.93 -13.46 -7.90
C GLU A 196 9.98 -11.99 -8.34
N SER A 197 8.94 -11.21 -8.00
CA SER A 197 8.81 -9.82 -8.39
C SER A 197 8.90 -8.91 -7.17
N PRO A 198 9.54 -7.72 -7.26
CA PRO A 198 9.49 -6.69 -6.23
C PRO A 198 8.05 -6.39 -5.79
N PHE A 199 7.88 -5.85 -4.57
CA PHE A 199 6.57 -5.43 -4.11
C PHE A 199 5.98 -4.38 -5.07
N PHE A 200 6.71 -3.35 -5.50
CA PHE A 200 6.23 -2.41 -6.52
C PHE A 200 7.07 -2.49 -7.81
N PRO A 201 6.73 -3.38 -8.76
CA PRO A 201 7.54 -3.60 -9.97
C PRO A 201 7.60 -2.42 -10.93
N LYS A 202 6.60 -1.54 -10.92
CA LYS A 202 6.57 -0.35 -11.81
C LYS A 202 7.01 0.92 -11.12
N LEU A 203 7.59 0.81 -9.92
CA LEU A 203 7.96 1.98 -9.14
C LEU A 203 9.10 2.74 -9.81
N ARG A 204 8.85 4.01 -10.12
CA ARG A 204 9.83 4.96 -10.68
C ARG A 204 10.30 5.96 -9.64
N GLN A 205 9.42 6.34 -8.70
CA GLN A 205 9.75 7.31 -7.67
C GLN A 205 9.35 6.80 -6.28
N LEU A 206 10.32 6.72 -5.38
CA LEU A 206 10.11 6.47 -3.96
C LEU A 206 10.50 7.72 -3.17
N THR A 207 9.60 8.22 -2.32
CA THR A 207 9.92 9.28 -1.36
C THR A 207 9.59 8.82 0.05
N VAL A 208 10.59 8.80 0.92
CA VAL A 208 10.44 8.47 2.33
C VAL A 208 10.58 9.75 3.14
N THR A 209 9.55 10.09 3.93
CA THR A 209 9.58 11.25 4.83
C THR A 209 9.80 10.80 6.26
N SER A 210 10.79 11.36 6.96
CA SER A 210 11.09 11.02 8.34
C SER A 210 11.09 12.27 9.22
N GLN A 211 10.39 12.22 10.35
CA GLN A 211 10.49 13.25 11.39
C GLN A 211 11.69 12.96 12.30
N THR A 212 12.19 13.97 13.01
CA THR A 212 13.37 13.83 13.89
C THR A 212 13.23 12.77 14.99
N ASP A 213 12.03 12.58 15.50
CA ASP A 213 11.68 11.56 16.49
C ASP A 213 11.51 10.15 15.89
N GLN A 214 11.43 10.05 14.55
CA GLN A 214 11.21 8.80 13.81
C GLN A 214 12.46 8.28 13.11
N LEU A 215 13.62 8.93 13.29
CA LEU A 215 14.86 8.57 12.60
C LEU A 215 15.35 7.16 12.91
N GLU A 216 15.01 6.62 14.08
CA GLU A 216 15.39 5.25 14.44
C GLU A 216 14.84 4.20 13.48
N HIS A 217 13.66 4.46 12.88
CA HIS A 217 13.02 3.58 11.92
C HIS A 217 13.89 3.40 10.66
N LEU A 218 14.62 4.43 10.24
CA LEU A 218 15.57 4.36 9.12
C LEU A 218 16.72 3.38 9.40
N SER A 219 17.22 3.34 10.63
CA SER A 219 18.27 2.39 11.01
C SER A 219 17.77 0.96 11.11
N ARG A 220 16.51 0.77 11.49
CA ARG A 220 15.93 -0.58 11.58
C ARG A 220 15.75 -1.23 10.23
N LEU A 221 15.66 -0.47 9.14
CA LEU A 221 15.60 -1.04 7.79
C LEU A 221 16.77 -1.99 7.49
N LEU A 222 17.98 -1.68 7.98
CA LEU A 222 19.16 -2.55 7.84
C LEU A 222 19.10 -3.82 8.71
N LEU A 223 18.21 -3.89 9.68
CA LEU A 223 18.06 -5.07 10.55
C LEU A 223 17.18 -6.14 9.91
N TYR A 224 16.40 -5.79 8.88
CA TYR A 224 15.62 -6.75 8.09
C TYR A 224 16.49 -7.37 7.00
N THR A 225 16.15 -8.58 6.58
CA THR A 225 16.87 -9.30 5.51
C THR A 225 16.44 -8.88 4.10
N VAL A 226 15.68 -7.78 4.01
CA VAL A 226 15.02 -7.30 2.80
C VAL A 226 15.86 -6.22 2.13
N GLY A 227 16.45 -6.57 0.98
CA GLY A 227 17.07 -5.62 0.08
C GLY A 227 16.05 -4.81 -0.73
N VAL A 228 16.54 -3.79 -1.42
CA VAL A 228 15.70 -2.87 -2.22
C VAL A 228 15.00 -3.56 -3.39
N GLU A 229 15.61 -4.61 -3.94
CA GLU A 229 15.11 -5.44 -5.03
C GLU A 229 13.80 -6.15 -4.70
N HIS A 230 13.49 -6.30 -3.41
CA HIS A 230 12.23 -6.86 -2.95
C HIS A 230 11.13 -5.80 -2.81
N ILE A 231 11.48 -4.51 -2.82
CA ILE A 231 10.52 -3.40 -2.75
C ILE A 231 10.27 -2.79 -4.12
N TYR A 232 11.30 -2.59 -4.93
CA TYR A 232 11.21 -2.00 -6.26
C TYR A 232 12.28 -2.58 -7.19
N ASP A 233 12.10 -2.42 -8.50
CA ASP A 233 13.12 -2.78 -9.47
C ASP A 233 14.21 -1.69 -9.56
N PRO A 234 15.48 -1.98 -9.20
CA PRO A 234 16.57 -1.00 -9.25
C PRO A 234 16.90 -0.48 -10.65
N THR A 235 16.49 -1.19 -11.70
CA THR A 235 16.68 -0.77 -13.10
C THR A 235 15.65 0.23 -13.55
N CYS A 236 14.42 0.14 -13.03
CA CYS A 236 13.30 1.00 -13.39
C CYS A 236 13.15 2.22 -12.47
N ILE A 237 13.77 2.21 -11.27
CA ILE A 237 13.72 3.34 -10.36
C ILE A 237 14.47 4.55 -10.94
N GLU A 238 13.79 5.68 -11.03
CA GLU A 238 14.29 6.96 -11.52
C GLU A 238 14.71 7.88 -10.36
N LEU A 239 14.01 7.81 -9.23
CA LEU A 239 14.27 8.67 -8.07
C LEU A 239 13.95 7.98 -6.74
N VAL A 240 14.92 8.00 -5.81
CA VAL A 240 14.74 7.68 -4.40
C VAL A 240 15.06 8.93 -3.58
N CYS A 241 14.06 9.47 -2.89
CA CYS A 241 14.21 10.67 -2.09
C CYS A 241 14.01 10.36 -0.60
N LEU A 242 14.98 10.74 0.24
CA LEU A 242 14.80 10.81 1.68
C LEU A 242 14.58 12.26 2.09
N ASN A 243 13.40 12.58 2.60
CA ASN A 243 13.07 13.90 3.16
C ASN A 243 13.05 13.83 4.69
N VAL A 244 14.02 14.46 5.34
CA VAL A 244 14.08 14.54 6.80
C VAL A 244 13.51 15.88 7.26
N CYS A 245 12.37 15.82 7.95
CA CYS A 245 11.71 16.98 8.55
C CYS A 245 12.30 17.26 9.93
N LEU A 246 13.03 18.37 10.05
CA LEU A 246 13.70 18.80 11.27
C LEU A 246 12.75 19.64 12.13
N ALA A 247 12.60 19.25 13.40
CA ALA A 247 11.95 20.06 14.42
C ALA A 247 12.93 21.17 14.88
N GLY A 248 12.77 22.38 14.34
CA GLY A 248 13.53 23.58 14.76
C GLY A 248 14.71 23.96 13.86
N SER A 249 15.53 24.92 14.35
CA SER A 249 16.68 25.47 13.62
C SER A 249 17.87 24.52 13.62
N TRP A 250 18.44 24.26 12.44
CA TRP A 250 19.61 23.38 12.19
C TRP A 250 20.81 23.59 13.12
N SER A 251 20.96 24.77 13.71
CA SER A 251 22.19 25.27 14.31
C SER A 251 22.47 24.81 15.75
N ARG A 252 21.58 24.06 16.42
CA ARG A 252 21.68 23.87 17.89
C ARG A 252 21.77 22.44 18.43
N VAL A 253 21.63 21.40 17.62
CA VAL A 253 21.64 20.01 18.14
C VAL A 253 22.88 19.25 17.66
N LYS A 254 23.48 18.44 18.54
CA LYS A 254 24.55 17.49 18.22
C LYS A 254 23.99 16.42 17.24
N ASN A 255 23.96 16.77 15.95
CA ASN A 255 23.32 16.02 14.86
C ASN A 255 24.03 14.72 14.46
N VAL A 256 25.07 14.30 15.19
CA VAL A 256 25.83 13.07 14.90
C VAL A 256 24.91 11.83 14.84
N ARG A 257 23.93 11.75 15.74
CA ARG A 257 22.96 10.64 15.75
C ARG A 257 22.07 10.65 14.50
N LEU A 258 21.65 11.82 14.03
CA LEU A 258 20.83 11.95 12.82
C LEU A 258 21.58 11.46 11.59
N PHE A 259 22.85 11.85 11.42
CA PHE A 259 23.66 11.38 10.29
C PHE A 259 23.89 9.88 10.33
N ARG A 260 23.97 9.26 11.52
CA ARG A 260 24.02 7.79 11.65
C ARG A 260 22.77 7.15 11.05
N HIS A 261 21.58 7.62 11.42
CA HIS A 261 20.30 7.07 10.93
C HIS A 261 20.12 7.26 9.42
N VAL A 262 20.48 8.44 8.93
CA VAL A 262 20.46 8.74 7.49
C VAL A 262 21.48 7.90 6.72
N ASN A 263 22.68 7.68 7.26
CA ASN A 263 23.67 6.80 6.66
C ASN A 263 23.19 5.34 6.61
N CYS A 264 22.46 4.87 7.62
CA CYS A 264 21.84 3.54 7.58
C CYS A 264 20.84 3.44 6.43
N PHE A 265 19.98 4.44 6.23
CA PHE A 265 19.07 4.47 5.08
C PHE A 265 19.84 4.50 3.74
N ARG A 266 20.92 5.28 3.67
CA ARG A 266 21.76 5.38 2.48
C ARG A 266 22.43 4.04 2.12
N GLN A 267 22.80 3.26 3.13
CA GLN A 267 23.32 1.90 2.96
C GLN A 267 22.21 0.95 2.49
N TRP A 268 21.06 0.96 3.17
CA TRP A 268 19.92 0.09 2.83
C TRP A 268 19.41 0.36 1.41
N SER A 269 19.27 1.63 1.02
CA SER A 269 18.80 2.05 -0.31
C SER A 269 19.84 1.87 -1.43
N GLU A 270 21.03 1.35 -1.10
CA GLU A 270 22.16 1.24 -2.01
C GLU A 270 22.44 2.54 -2.78
N ALA A 271 22.43 3.68 -2.08
CA ALA A 271 22.51 4.99 -2.74
C ALA A 271 23.75 5.18 -3.63
N GLN A 272 24.81 4.40 -3.39
CA GLN A 272 26.01 4.36 -4.24
C GLN A 272 25.69 3.85 -5.66
N ASN A 273 24.80 2.86 -5.78
CA ASN A 273 24.33 2.28 -7.05
C ASN A 273 23.31 3.19 -7.75
N LEU A 274 22.60 4.01 -6.98
CA LEU A 274 21.62 4.97 -7.51
C LEU A 274 22.27 6.23 -8.09
N GLY A 275 23.41 6.67 -7.54
CA GLY A 275 24.12 7.86 -8.01
C GLY A 275 23.22 9.10 -7.96
N VAL A 276 23.02 9.76 -9.11
CA VAL A 276 22.15 10.95 -9.24
C VAL A 276 20.67 10.68 -8.98
N ARG A 277 20.25 9.41 -8.97
CA ARG A 277 18.87 8.99 -8.68
C ARG A 277 18.55 9.00 -7.20
N TYR A 278 19.55 9.13 -6.32
CA TYR A 278 19.33 9.29 -4.88
C TYR A 278 19.39 10.76 -4.50
N LEU A 279 18.34 11.24 -3.83
CA LEU A 279 18.23 12.60 -3.31
C LEU A 279 17.99 12.58 -1.80
N GLN A 280 18.71 13.44 -1.09
CA GLN A 280 18.52 13.62 0.34
C GLN A 280 18.20 15.08 0.63
N GLN A 281 17.04 15.32 1.22
CA GLN A 281 16.54 16.65 1.55
C GLN A 281 16.32 16.77 3.05
N PHE A 282 16.57 17.97 3.55
CA PHE A 282 16.36 18.32 4.94
C PHE A 282 15.46 19.54 4.98
N THR A 283 14.23 19.36 5.44
CA THR A 283 13.22 20.42 5.48
C THR A 283 13.05 20.90 6.92
N SER A 284 13.05 22.21 7.14
CA SER A 284 12.71 22.76 8.46
C SER A 284 11.21 22.91 8.56
N HIS A 285 10.60 22.25 9.56
CA HIS A 285 9.18 22.39 9.81
C HIS A 285 8.97 23.62 10.69
N ASN A 286 8.66 24.78 10.08
CA ASN A 286 8.06 25.89 10.82
C ASN A 286 6.61 25.53 11.15
N ARG A 287 6.38 24.64 12.13
CA ARG A 287 5.03 24.41 12.66
C ARG A 287 4.62 25.65 13.48
N LYS A 288 3.82 26.53 12.89
CA LYS A 288 2.69 27.06 13.66
C LYS A 288 1.73 25.89 13.84
N PRO A 289 1.33 25.52 15.06
CA PRO A 289 0.34 24.47 15.23
C PRO A 289 -0.95 24.97 14.60
N LEU A 290 -1.40 24.30 13.53
CA LEU A 290 -2.80 24.33 13.18
C LEU A 290 -3.51 23.52 14.25
N VAL A 291 -3.97 24.25 15.27
CA VAL A 291 -5.00 23.77 16.20
C VAL A 291 -6.21 23.45 15.33
N LEU A 292 -6.48 22.15 15.17
CA LEU A 292 -7.77 21.64 14.72
C LEU A 292 -8.69 21.55 15.93
#